data_AF-A0A2K0UGK0-F1
#
_entry.id   AF-A0A2K0UGK0-F1
#
_cell.length_a   1.000
_cell.length_b   1.000
_cell.length_c   1.000
_cell.angle_alpha   90.00
_cell.angle_beta   90.00
_cell.angle_gamma   90.00
#
_symmetry.space_group_name_H-M   'P 1'
#
loop_
_entity.id
_entity.type
_entity.pdbx_description
1 polymer ?
#
loop_
_entity_poly.entity_id
_entity_poly.type
_entity_poly.pdbx_seq_one_letter_code
_entity_poly.pdbx_strand_id
1 'polypeptide(L)'
;MFNLLDHVFISEESLLSLQIISHESHPNSQGWSVDSKSSDGKENLSIYGLLHPLASTPQGRAHLRHMFLNPTSNLDIITDRQCTISMLLESNNQEKTRRAVSIIIDGIPPLAFNLVGSMIDKTVDFEETKFQQRYSVKPGIDVELDKLKRLYDGMDSLLTKAANAITEDLPTWARRHIKSCIFLPQLGFLTVVEQDSQQTNGRFDVEFTSNGHWKKSFTDNETVYYKNRYMTDLDDEFGDIYSQISGRTRVVRPSSQIY
;
A
#
# COMPACT_ATOMS: atom_id res chain seq x y z
N MET A 1 24.46 -5.60 -8.47
CA MET A 1 24.52 -5.54 -6.99
C MET A 1 24.78 -4.08 -6.63
N PHE A 2 23.94 -3.46 -5.80
CA PHE A 2 24.05 -2.04 -5.45
C PHE A 2 25.20 -1.85 -4.44
N ASN A 3 26.14 -0.96 -4.74
CA ASN A 3 27.28 -0.66 -3.88
C ASN A 3 27.29 0.84 -3.54
N LEU A 4 27.13 1.16 -2.26
CA LEU A 4 27.10 2.55 -1.77
C LEU A 4 28.42 3.31 -2.02
N LEU A 5 29.54 2.60 -2.17
CA LEU A 5 30.85 3.22 -2.44
C LEU A 5 31.00 3.73 -3.88
N ASP A 6 30.15 3.26 -4.80
CA ASP A 6 30.19 3.65 -6.22
C ASP A 6 29.35 4.91 -6.50
N HIS A 7 28.89 5.60 -5.45
CA HIS A 7 28.09 6.81 -5.52
C HIS A 7 28.70 7.95 -4.71
N VAL A 8 28.58 9.16 -5.24
CA VAL A 8 28.97 10.39 -4.56
C VAL A 8 27.87 10.73 -3.54
N PHE A 9 28.24 10.82 -2.27
CA PHE A 9 27.34 11.32 -1.24
C PHE A 9 27.07 12.80 -1.46
N ILE A 10 25.78 13.18 -1.57
CA ILE A 10 25.34 14.56 -1.63
C ILE A 10 24.50 14.85 -0.38
N SER A 11 24.89 15.86 0.40
CA SER A 11 24.08 16.31 1.53
C SER A 11 22.81 17.01 1.07
N GLU A 12 21.80 17.06 1.92
CA GLU A 12 20.56 17.80 1.65
C GLU A 12 20.83 19.29 1.36
N GLU A 13 21.73 19.92 2.12
CA GLU A 13 22.19 21.29 1.87
C GLU A 13 22.86 21.45 0.50
N SER A 14 23.62 20.44 0.05
CA SER A 14 24.24 20.44 -1.28
C SER A 14 23.19 20.28 -2.39
N LEU A 15 22.18 19.42 -2.20
CA LEU A 15 21.06 19.26 -3.14
C LEU A 15 20.28 20.57 -3.32
N LEU A 16 20.05 21.30 -2.22
CA LEU A 16 19.35 22.59 -2.22
C LEU A 16 20.21 23.71 -2.82
N SER A 17 21.45 23.88 -2.36
CA SER A 17 22.34 24.97 -2.80
C SER A 17 22.74 24.84 -4.28
N LEU A 18 22.89 23.62 -4.78
CA LEU A 18 23.13 23.36 -6.21
C LEU A 18 21.83 23.29 -7.02
N GLN A 19 20.66 23.40 -6.37
CA GLN A 19 19.35 23.34 -7.01
C GLN A 19 19.20 22.11 -7.93
N ILE A 20 19.71 20.95 -7.48
CA ILE A 20 19.73 19.71 -8.28
C ILE A 20 18.30 19.28 -8.60
N ILE A 21 17.39 19.40 -7.64
CA ILE A 21 15.95 19.17 -7.77
C ILE A 21 15.21 20.31 -7.07
N SER A 22 14.07 20.74 -7.64
CA SER A 22 13.17 21.69 -6.97
C SER A 22 12.63 21.10 -5.67
N HIS A 23 12.89 21.76 -4.54
CA HIS A 23 12.35 21.41 -3.24
C HIS A 23 11.44 22.53 -2.76
N GLU A 24 10.23 22.67 -3.31
CA GLU A 24 9.15 23.40 -2.62
C GLU A 24 7.77 22.89 -3.06
N SER A 25 7.19 22.00 -2.25
CA SER A 25 5.74 21.92 -2.09
C SER A 25 5.37 22.85 -0.94
N HIS A 26 5.03 24.10 -1.25
CA HIS A 26 4.49 25.02 -0.25
C HIS A 26 3.19 24.44 0.38
N PRO A 27 2.93 24.63 1.68
CA PRO A 27 1.72 24.14 2.36
C PRO A 27 0.41 24.71 1.79
N ASN A 28 0.47 25.83 1.06
CA ASN A 28 -0.70 26.52 0.50
C ASN A 28 -1.01 26.14 -0.96
N SER A 29 -0.69 24.91 -1.39
CA SER A 29 -1.05 24.41 -2.72
C SER A 29 -2.51 23.93 -2.83
N GLN A 30 -3.26 23.91 -1.73
CA GLN A 30 -4.73 23.80 -1.72
C GLN A 30 -5.37 25.18 -1.92
N GLY A 31 -5.10 25.79 -3.07
CA GLY A 31 -5.75 27.02 -3.52
C GLY A 31 -6.50 26.73 -4.81
N TRP A 32 -7.83 26.80 -4.75
CA TRP A 32 -8.73 26.59 -5.87
C TRP A 32 -8.33 27.47 -7.07
N SER A 33 -7.72 26.86 -8.08
CA SER A 33 -7.56 27.47 -9.40
C SER A 33 -8.11 26.49 -10.43
N VAL A 34 -9.40 26.67 -10.72
CA VAL A 34 -9.96 26.27 -12.00
C VAL A 34 -9.16 27.03 -13.06
N ASP A 35 -8.65 26.30 -14.03
CA ASP A 35 -7.80 26.75 -15.14
C ASP A 35 -6.39 27.22 -14.74
N SER A 36 -5.36 26.42 -15.05
CA SER A 36 -4.09 26.86 -15.69
C SER A 36 -2.99 25.80 -15.58
N LYS A 37 -2.48 25.37 -16.74
CA LYS A 37 -1.23 24.62 -16.97
C LYS A 37 -0.02 25.29 -16.27
N SER A 38 0.19 25.04 -14.98
CA SER A 38 1.24 25.74 -14.22
C SER A 38 2.01 24.89 -13.19
N SER A 39 1.91 23.56 -13.25
CA SER A 39 2.88 22.69 -12.53
C SER A 39 4.22 22.60 -13.26
N ASP A 40 4.19 22.64 -14.60
CA ASP A 40 5.35 22.45 -15.47
C ASP A 40 6.37 23.61 -15.41
N GLY A 41 5.95 24.81 -14.98
CA GLY A 41 6.82 25.98 -14.89
C GLY A 41 7.78 25.97 -13.69
N LYS A 42 7.51 25.17 -12.65
CA LYS A 42 8.25 25.21 -11.38
C LYS A 42 9.39 24.19 -11.30
N GLU A 43 9.34 23.16 -12.13
CA GLU A 43 10.41 22.17 -12.23
C GLU A 43 11.62 22.76 -12.98
N ASN A 44 11.36 23.64 -13.96
CA ASN A 44 12.31 24.26 -14.90
C ASN A 44 13.40 25.13 -14.28
N LEU A 45 13.34 25.41 -12.98
CA LEU A 45 14.35 26.18 -12.26
C LEU A 45 15.47 25.30 -11.69
N SER A 46 15.29 23.98 -11.65
CA SER A 46 16.30 23.03 -11.17
C SER A 46 17.15 22.44 -12.29
N ILE A 47 18.35 21.95 -11.96
CA ILE A 47 19.22 21.27 -12.94
C ILE A 47 18.50 20.07 -13.57
N TYR A 48 17.80 19.28 -12.75
CA TYR A 48 16.92 18.22 -13.25
C TYR A 48 15.84 18.75 -14.18
N GLY A 49 15.17 19.85 -13.84
CA GLY A 49 14.11 20.44 -14.65
C GLY A 49 14.57 20.93 -16.02
N LEU A 50 15.83 21.36 -16.17
CA LEU A 50 16.38 21.71 -17.48
C LEU A 50 16.47 20.51 -18.42
N LEU A 51 16.77 19.31 -17.88
CA LEU A 51 16.93 18.09 -18.68
C LEU A 51 15.68 17.22 -18.72
N HIS A 52 14.74 17.40 -17.79
CA HIS A 52 13.50 16.63 -17.70
C HIS A 52 12.70 16.59 -19.02
N PRO A 53 12.50 17.71 -19.75
CA PRO A 53 11.75 17.71 -21.01
C PRO A 53 12.42 16.89 -22.12
N LEU A 54 13.73 16.65 -22.02
CA LEU A 54 14.48 15.89 -23.02
C LEU A 54 14.27 14.37 -22.89
N ALA A 55 13.77 13.90 -21.74
CA ALA A 55 13.43 12.50 -21.54
C ALA A 55 11.96 12.23 -21.95
N SER A 56 11.79 11.60 -23.12
CA SER A 56 10.47 11.38 -23.73
C SER A 56 9.58 10.42 -22.93
N THR A 57 10.14 9.42 -22.26
CA THR A 57 9.38 8.39 -21.53
C THR A 57 9.36 8.63 -20.02
N PRO A 58 8.27 8.25 -19.30
CA PRO A 58 8.23 8.31 -17.83
C PRO A 58 9.37 7.55 -17.16
N GLN A 59 9.75 6.40 -17.72
CA GLN A 59 10.85 5.57 -17.24
C GLN A 59 12.20 6.28 -17.41
N GLY A 60 12.41 6.92 -18.57
CA GLY A 60 13.60 7.75 -18.81
C GLY A 60 13.68 8.93 -17.85
N ARG A 61 12.56 9.61 -17.57
CA ARG A 61 12.48 10.70 -16.58
C ARG A 61 12.81 10.22 -15.17
N ALA A 62 12.24 9.08 -14.75
CA ALA A 62 12.53 8.48 -13.45
C ALA A 62 14.01 8.08 -13.31
N HIS A 63 14.58 7.46 -14.35
CA HIS A 63 16.00 7.09 -14.38
C HIS A 63 16.92 8.31 -14.38
N LEU A 64 16.59 9.36 -15.14
CA LEU A 64 17.31 10.63 -15.14
C LEU A 64 17.32 11.25 -13.74
N ARG A 65 16.15 11.32 -13.08
CA ARG A 65 16.04 11.80 -11.70
C ARG A 65 16.92 10.99 -10.74
N HIS A 66 16.92 9.66 -10.89
CA HIS A 66 17.77 8.79 -10.08
C HIS A 66 19.27 9.07 -10.31
N MET A 67 19.71 9.28 -11.56
CA MET A 67 21.10 9.63 -11.87
C MET A 67 21.53 10.97 -11.25
N PHE A 68 20.64 11.96 -11.19
CA PHE A 68 20.89 13.24 -10.52
C PHE A 68 21.02 13.13 -9.00
N LEU A 69 20.19 12.28 -8.39
CA LEU A 69 20.22 12.04 -6.94
C LEU A 69 21.37 11.14 -6.50
N ASN A 70 21.85 10.27 -7.39
CA ASN A 70 22.87 9.28 -7.09
C ASN A 70 23.99 9.32 -8.15
N PRO A 71 24.77 10.41 -8.25
CA PRO A 71 25.89 10.47 -9.16
C PRO A 71 26.85 9.33 -8.85
N THR A 72 27.31 8.63 -9.89
CA THR A 72 28.25 7.53 -9.70
C THR A 72 29.69 8.05 -9.64
N SER A 73 30.52 7.43 -8.81
CA SER A 73 31.98 7.61 -8.76
C SER A 73 32.71 6.54 -9.59
N ASN A 74 31.99 5.57 -10.16
CA ASN A 74 32.56 4.51 -10.97
C ASN A 74 32.98 5.04 -12.35
N LEU A 75 34.30 5.08 -12.59
CA LEU A 75 34.89 5.61 -13.82
C LEU A 75 34.46 4.84 -15.06
N ASP A 76 34.33 3.51 -15.00
CA ASP A 76 33.92 2.70 -16.15
C ASP A 76 32.51 3.08 -16.61
N ILE A 77 31.58 3.29 -15.67
CA ILE A 77 30.21 3.74 -15.96
C ILE A 77 30.23 5.15 -16.55
N ILE A 78 31.05 6.05 -16.02
CA ILE A 78 31.15 7.43 -16.53
C ILE A 78 31.70 7.43 -17.96
N THR A 79 32.78 6.69 -18.22
CA THR A 79 33.40 6.59 -19.54
C THR A 79 32.45 5.96 -20.56
N ASP A 80 31.76 4.88 -20.19
CA ASP A 80 30.78 4.23 -21.07
C ASP A 80 29.62 5.16 -21.44
N ARG A 81 29.09 5.90 -20.46
CA ARG A 81 28.05 6.93 -20.69
C ARG A 81 28.54 8.03 -21.63
N GLN A 82 29.75 8.55 -21.42
CA GLN A 82 30.33 9.58 -22.28
C GLN A 82 30.56 9.07 -23.70
N CYS A 83 31.10 7.86 -23.87
CA CYS A 83 31.27 7.23 -25.17
C CYS A 83 29.93 7.06 -25.89
N THR A 84 28.92 6.58 -25.17
CA THR A 84 27.55 6.43 -25.70
C THR A 84 26.98 7.78 -26.15
N ILE A 85 27.11 8.84 -25.34
CA ILE A 85 26.65 10.18 -25.71
C ILE A 85 27.38 10.67 -26.97
N SER A 86 28.71 10.53 -27.03
CA SER A 86 29.49 10.89 -28.21
C SER A 86 29.00 10.16 -29.45
N MET A 87 28.84 8.84 -29.38
CA MET A 87 28.33 8.03 -30.50
C MET A 87 26.92 8.46 -30.94
N LEU A 88 26.03 8.79 -30.00
CA LEU A 88 24.65 9.20 -30.30
C LEU A 88 24.57 10.61 -30.91
N LEU A 89 25.53 11.49 -30.61
CA LEU A 89 25.59 12.85 -31.14
C LEU A 89 26.26 12.94 -32.53
N GLU A 90 27.00 11.91 -32.95
CA GLU A 90 27.60 11.86 -34.29
C GLU A 90 26.53 11.90 -35.39
N SER A 91 26.64 12.87 -36.31
CA SER A 91 25.69 13.06 -37.43
C SER A 91 25.55 11.82 -38.31
N ASN A 92 26.64 11.07 -38.51
CA ASN A 92 26.68 9.83 -39.28
C ASN A 92 25.87 8.68 -38.63
N ASN A 93 25.57 8.78 -37.33
CA ASN A 93 24.81 7.79 -36.58
C ASN A 93 23.34 8.15 -36.39
N GLN A 94 22.92 9.38 -36.74
CA GLN A 94 21.54 9.86 -36.52
C GLN A 94 20.47 8.90 -37.07
N GLU A 95 20.60 8.46 -38.33
CA GLU A 95 19.60 7.55 -38.94
C GLU A 95 19.68 6.14 -38.31
N LYS A 96 20.85 5.67 -37.90
CA LYS A 96 21.01 4.38 -37.20
C LYS A 96 20.32 4.42 -35.84
N THR A 97 20.51 5.50 -35.08
CA THR A 97 19.86 5.73 -33.79
C THR A 97 18.34 5.79 -33.94
N ARG A 98 17.84 6.54 -34.94
CA ARG A 98 16.40 6.64 -35.21
C ARG A 98 15.79 5.28 -35.53
N ARG A 99 16.48 4.47 -36.35
CA ARG A 99 16.05 3.11 -36.68
C ARG A 99 16.07 2.17 -35.47
N ALA A 100 17.09 2.24 -34.62
CA ALA A 100 17.17 1.43 -33.41
C ALA A 100 15.98 1.68 -32.47
N VAL A 101 15.60 2.95 -32.28
CA VAL A 101 14.40 3.31 -31.49
C VAL A 101 13.12 2.77 -32.13
N SER A 102 12.98 2.88 -33.46
CA SER A 102 11.84 2.30 -34.20
C SER A 102 11.76 0.79 -33.99
N ILE A 103 12.87 0.06 -34.14
CA ILE A 103 12.91 -1.39 -33.95
C ILE A 103 12.51 -1.79 -32.54
N ILE A 104 12.89 -1.02 -31.51
CA ILE A 104 12.47 -1.31 -30.13
C ILE A 104 10.96 -1.10 -29.94
N ILE A 105 10.39 -0.06 -30.56
CA ILE A 105 8.95 0.22 -30.45
C ILE A 105 8.14 -0.78 -31.28
N ASP A 106 8.52 -0.99 -32.54
CA ASP A 106 7.84 -1.86 -33.51
C ASP A 106 8.08 -3.35 -33.21
N GLY A 107 9.19 -3.66 -32.55
CA GLY A 107 9.59 -5.01 -32.17
C GLY A 107 8.77 -5.59 -31.02
N ILE A 108 7.97 -4.77 -30.31
CA ILE A 108 7.04 -5.30 -29.31
C ILE A 108 5.69 -5.56 -29.97
N PRO A 109 5.28 -6.83 -30.16
CA PRO A 109 4.06 -7.14 -30.90
C PRO A 109 2.83 -6.58 -30.17
N PRO A 110 1.98 -5.77 -30.83
CA PRO A 110 0.74 -5.27 -30.21
C PRO A 110 -0.15 -6.39 -29.67
N LEU A 111 -0.14 -7.54 -30.35
CA LEU A 111 -0.86 -8.75 -29.93
C LEU A 111 -0.36 -9.27 -28.57
N ALA A 112 0.95 -9.26 -28.32
CA ALA A 112 1.50 -9.72 -27.05
C ALA A 112 1.04 -8.83 -25.89
N PHE A 113 1.04 -7.52 -26.08
CA PHE A 113 0.52 -6.58 -25.08
C PHE A 113 -0.98 -6.72 -24.86
N ASN A 114 -1.76 -6.90 -25.92
CA ASN A 114 -3.21 -7.09 -25.81
C ASN A 114 -3.56 -8.39 -25.08
N LEU A 115 -2.78 -9.46 -25.29
CA LEU A 115 -2.96 -10.72 -24.56
C LEU A 115 -2.68 -10.54 -23.07
N VAL A 116 -1.55 -9.92 -22.71
CA VAL A 116 -1.21 -9.62 -21.31
C VAL A 116 -2.25 -8.69 -20.69
N GLY A 117 -2.65 -7.63 -21.40
CA GLY A 117 -3.70 -6.71 -20.97
C GLY A 117 -5.03 -7.42 -20.72
N SER A 118 -5.43 -8.34 -21.60
CA SER A 118 -6.64 -9.14 -21.43
C SER A 118 -6.53 -10.12 -20.25
N MET A 119 -5.36 -10.73 -20.03
CA MET A 119 -5.14 -11.61 -18.88
C MET A 119 -5.25 -10.85 -17.56
N ILE A 120 -4.65 -9.65 -17.49
CA ILE A 120 -4.74 -8.78 -16.32
C ILE A 120 -6.19 -8.33 -16.12
N ASP A 121 -6.86 -7.86 -17.16
CA ASP A 121 -8.26 -7.41 -17.06
C ASP A 121 -9.20 -8.54 -16.61
N LYS A 122 -9.01 -9.77 -17.08
CA LYS A 122 -9.81 -10.91 -16.62
C LYS A 122 -9.52 -11.32 -15.17
N THR A 123 -8.35 -10.98 -14.65
CA THR A 123 -7.89 -11.43 -13.33
C THR A 123 -8.11 -10.37 -12.25
N VAL A 124 -7.81 -9.10 -12.53
CA VAL A 124 -7.76 -8.03 -11.53
C VAL A 124 -9.08 -7.28 -11.47
N ASP A 125 -9.62 -7.14 -10.26
CA ASP A 125 -10.75 -6.25 -10.01
C ASP A 125 -10.21 -4.85 -9.72
N PHE A 126 -10.17 -4.00 -10.75
CA PHE A 126 -9.63 -2.65 -10.65
C PHE A 126 -10.51 -1.71 -9.80
N GLU A 127 -11.82 -1.91 -9.78
CA GLU A 127 -12.75 -1.08 -9.01
C GLU A 127 -12.58 -1.37 -7.51
N GLU A 128 -12.59 -2.65 -7.14
CA GLU A 128 -12.34 -3.06 -5.75
C GLU A 128 -10.92 -2.69 -5.30
N THR A 129 -9.93 -2.85 -6.20
CA THR A 129 -8.53 -2.47 -5.93
C THR A 129 -8.40 -0.99 -5.60
N LYS A 130 -9.10 -0.13 -6.34
CA LYS A 130 -9.09 1.32 -6.14
C LYS A 130 -9.75 1.70 -4.80
N PHE A 131 -10.87 1.07 -4.46
CA PHE A 131 -11.58 1.34 -3.21
C PHE A 131 -10.77 0.89 -1.98
N GLN A 132 -10.18 -0.31 -2.03
CA GLN A 132 -9.47 -0.90 -0.88
C GLN A 132 -8.00 -0.48 -0.78
N GLN A 133 -7.44 0.20 -1.79
CA GLN A 133 -6.01 0.53 -1.89
C GLN A 133 -5.10 -0.72 -1.78
N ARG A 134 -5.62 -1.88 -2.19
CA ARG A 134 -4.94 -3.19 -2.19
C ARG A 134 -5.39 -3.96 -3.42
N TYR A 135 -4.49 -4.70 -4.06
CA TYR A 135 -4.83 -5.53 -5.21
C TYR A 135 -5.95 -6.51 -4.86
N SER A 136 -6.99 -6.55 -5.69
CA SER A 136 -8.08 -7.51 -5.59
C SER A 136 -8.23 -8.29 -6.89
N VAL A 137 -8.63 -9.55 -6.75
CA VAL A 137 -8.86 -10.49 -7.83
C VAL A 137 -10.36 -10.57 -8.08
N LYS A 138 -10.79 -10.64 -9.35
CA LYS A 138 -12.19 -10.80 -9.74
C LYS A 138 -12.78 -12.12 -9.18
N PRO A 139 -14.08 -12.14 -8.84
CA PRO A 139 -14.75 -13.37 -8.41
C PRO A 139 -14.62 -14.50 -9.43
N GLY A 140 -14.44 -15.73 -8.95
CA GLY A 140 -14.35 -16.95 -9.75
C GLY A 140 -12.93 -17.33 -10.21
N ILE A 141 -11.94 -16.45 -9.99
CA ILE A 141 -10.53 -16.74 -10.32
C ILE A 141 -9.87 -17.58 -9.22
N ASP A 142 -10.09 -17.21 -7.96
CA ASP A 142 -9.66 -17.99 -6.79
C ASP A 142 -10.88 -18.33 -5.95
N VAL A 143 -11.43 -19.53 -6.21
CA VAL A 143 -12.64 -20.03 -5.53
C VAL A 143 -12.46 -20.10 -4.02
N GLU A 144 -11.25 -20.37 -3.55
CA GLU A 144 -10.96 -20.46 -2.12
C GLU A 144 -10.85 -19.07 -1.49
N LEU A 145 -10.25 -18.09 -2.18
CA LEU A 145 -10.29 -16.69 -1.77
C LEU A 145 -11.73 -16.16 -1.73
N ASP A 146 -12.55 -16.51 -2.71
CA ASP A 146 -13.96 -16.12 -2.74
C ASP A 146 -14.74 -16.72 -1.56
N LYS A 147 -14.46 -17.99 -1.19
CA LYS A 147 -15.05 -18.61 0.00
C LYS A 147 -14.65 -17.86 1.26
N LEU A 148 -13.37 -17.50 1.40
CA LEU A 148 -12.89 -16.74 2.56
C LEU A 148 -13.50 -15.34 2.62
N LYS A 149 -13.60 -14.62 1.50
CA LYS A 149 -14.29 -13.32 1.42
C LYS A 149 -15.76 -13.45 1.81
N ARG A 150 -16.48 -14.46 1.30
CA ARG A 150 -17.88 -14.72 1.69
C ARG A 150 -18.04 -15.03 3.18
N LEU A 151 -17.12 -15.80 3.77
CA LEU A 151 -17.13 -16.08 5.21
C LEU A 151 -16.88 -14.80 6.02
N TYR A 152 -15.95 -13.96 5.56
CA TYR A 152 -15.67 -12.67 6.17
C TYR A 152 -16.88 -11.71 6.09
N ASP A 153 -17.56 -11.63 4.94
CA ASP A 153 -18.78 -10.82 4.78
C ASP A 153 -19.93 -11.33 5.67
N GLY A 154 -19.98 -12.64 5.96
CA GLY A 154 -20.94 -13.24 6.88
C GLY A 154 -20.66 -12.97 8.36
N MET A 155 -19.48 -12.43 8.69
CA MET A 155 -18.98 -12.32 10.05
C MET A 155 -19.77 -11.32 10.91
N ASP A 156 -20.29 -10.24 10.31
CA ASP A 156 -21.13 -9.27 11.03
C ASP A 156 -22.38 -9.92 11.64
N SER A 157 -22.97 -10.87 10.91
CA SER A 157 -24.13 -11.63 11.40
C SER A 157 -23.77 -12.56 12.56
N LEU A 158 -22.56 -13.12 12.55
CA LEU A 158 -22.03 -13.95 13.64
C LEU A 158 -21.73 -13.10 14.87
N LEU A 159 -21.10 -11.94 14.70
CA LEU A 159 -20.83 -11.00 15.79
C LEU A 159 -22.10 -10.48 16.44
N THR A 160 -23.15 -10.26 15.65
CA THR A 160 -24.47 -9.89 16.17
C THR A 160 -25.08 -11.01 17.03
N LYS A 161 -24.99 -12.26 16.56
CA LYS A 161 -25.45 -13.43 17.35
C LYS A 161 -24.64 -13.60 18.64
N ALA A 162 -23.33 -13.44 18.55
CA ALA A 162 -22.44 -13.51 19.71
C ALA A 162 -22.76 -12.42 20.73
N ALA A 163 -23.01 -11.18 20.28
CA ALA A 163 -23.41 -10.08 21.15
C ALA A 163 -24.74 -10.37 21.89
N ASN A 164 -25.71 -10.97 21.21
CA ASN A 164 -26.98 -11.38 21.83
C ASN A 164 -26.77 -12.49 22.87
N ALA A 165 -26.01 -13.54 22.53
CA ALA A 165 -25.72 -14.65 23.45
C ALA A 165 -24.97 -14.17 24.71
N ILE A 166 -24.01 -13.26 24.53
CA ILE A 166 -23.29 -12.61 25.63
C ILE A 166 -24.27 -11.83 26.53
N THR A 167 -25.23 -11.13 25.94
CA THR A 167 -26.22 -10.33 26.68
C THR A 167 -27.16 -11.22 27.50
N GLU A 168 -27.54 -12.38 26.98
CA GLU A 168 -28.39 -13.36 27.68
C GLU A 168 -27.68 -13.94 28.91
N ASP A 169 -26.41 -14.30 28.77
CA ASP A 169 -25.56 -14.85 29.82
C ASP A 169 -25.23 -13.84 30.93
N LEU A 170 -25.30 -12.55 30.63
CA LEU A 170 -24.90 -11.51 31.56
C LEU A 170 -26.05 -11.05 32.48
N PRO A 171 -25.72 -10.69 33.73
CA PRO A 171 -26.66 -10.04 34.65
C PRO A 171 -27.29 -8.79 34.05
N THR A 172 -28.55 -8.51 34.40
CA THR A 172 -29.34 -7.40 33.85
C THR A 172 -28.67 -6.03 33.97
N TRP A 173 -27.94 -5.79 35.07
CA TRP A 173 -27.22 -4.54 35.31
C TRP A 173 -26.03 -4.32 34.35
N ALA A 174 -25.49 -5.40 33.77
CA ALA A 174 -24.29 -5.37 32.94
C ALA A 174 -24.58 -5.22 31.45
N ARG A 175 -25.77 -5.63 31.02
CA ARG A 175 -26.23 -5.58 29.62
C ARG A 175 -26.14 -4.19 29.03
N ARG A 176 -26.42 -3.15 29.84
CA ARG A 176 -26.39 -1.74 29.43
C ARG A 176 -24.99 -1.25 29.03
N HIS A 177 -23.94 -1.96 29.41
CA HIS A 177 -22.56 -1.56 29.16
C HIS A 177 -21.97 -2.17 27.88
N ILE A 178 -22.62 -3.18 27.28
CA ILE A 178 -22.14 -3.80 26.04
C ILE A 178 -22.64 -3.01 24.85
N LYS A 179 -21.71 -2.51 24.03
CA LYS A 179 -22.05 -1.83 22.77
C LYS A 179 -22.14 -2.78 21.59
N SER A 180 -21.11 -3.59 21.38
CA SER A 180 -20.98 -4.42 20.18
C SER A 180 -19.89 -5.47 20.34
N CYS A 181 -19.80 -6.36 19.36
CA CYS A 181 -18.65 -7.24 19.16
C CYS A 181 -17.97 -6.86 17.84
N ILE A 182 -16.63 -6.87 17.83
CA ILE A 182 -15.83 -6.45 16.67
C ILE A 182 -14.73 -7.47 16.38
N PHE A 183 -14.21 -7.44 15.17
CA PHE A 183 -13.00 -8.17 14.77
C PHE A 183 -11.87 -7.19 14.44
N LEU A 184 -10.71 -7.38 15.07
CA LEU A 184 -9.50 -6.61 14.78
C LEU A 184 -8.39 -7.56 14.29
N PRO A 185 -7.85 -7.41 13.07
CA PRO A 185 -6.92 -8.37 12.47
C PRO A 185 -5.69 -8.76 13.30
N GLN A 186 -5.22 -7.89 14.20
CA GLN A 186 -4.05 -8.16 15.06
C GLN A 186 -4.41 -8.64 16.46
N LEU A 187 -5.68 -8.53 16.87
CA LEU A 187 -6.15 -8.78 18.24
C LEU A 187 -7.31 -9.79 18.30
N GLY A 188 -7.81 -10.23 17.14
CA GLY A 188 -8.93 -11.15 17.01
C GLY A 188 -10.28 -10.50 17.32
N PHE A 189 -11.23 -11.34 17.72
CA PHE A 189 -12.58 -10.93 18.11
C PHE A 189 -12.63 -10.33 19.50
N LEU A 190 -13.41 -9.27 19.72
CA LEU A 190 -13.47 -8.55 20.98
C LEU A 190 -14.88 -8.07 21.28
N THR A 191 -15.22 -8.00 22.56
CA THR A 191 -16.45 -7.37 23.04
C THR A 191 -16.14 -5.95 23.50
N VAL A 192 -16.93 -5.00 23.00
CA VAL A 192 -16.80 -3.57 23.24
C VAL A 192 -17.71 -3.17 24.40
N VAL A 193 -17.10 -2.65 25.48
CA VAL A 193 -17.80 -2.25 26.70
C VAL A 193 -17.56 -0.77 26.97
N GLU A 194 -18.63 0.00 27.11
CA GLU A 194 -18.56 1.43 27.44
C GLU A 194 -18.46 1.62 28.96
N GLN A 195 -17.44 2.37 29.40
CA GLN A 195 -17.23 2.66 30.81
C GLN A 195 -17.98 3.93 31.21
N ASP A 196 -18.83 3.83 32.24
CA ASP A 196 -19.63 4.96 32.73
C ASP A 196 -18.72 5.91 33.53
N SER A 197 -18.60 7.17 33.08
CA SER A 197 -17.64 8.16 33.61
C SER A 197 -17.96 8.64 35.04
N GLN A 198 -19.11 8.25 35.60
CA GLN A 198 -19.59 8.67 36.92
C GLN A 198 -19.35 7.65 38.04
N GLN A 199 -18.71 6.51 37.78
CA GLN A 199 -18.45 5.48 38.80
C GLN A 199 -16.98 5.47 39.25
N THR A 200 -16.63 6.36 40.17
CA THR A 200 -15.30 6.46 40.79
C THR A 200 -14.94 5.29 41.73
N ASN A 201 -15.75 4.22 41.78
CA ASN A 201 -15.43 3.00 42.56
C ASN A 201 -16.03 1.70 41.98
N GLY A 202 -16.42 1.70 40.71
CA GLY A 202 -16.99 0.52 40.04
C GLY A 202 -16.02 -0.05 39.03
N ARG A 203 -14.85 -0.47 39.50
CA ARG A 203 -13.95 -1.35 38.77
C ARG A 203 -14.86 -2.44 38.15
N PHE A 204 -14.94 -2.53 36.82
CA PHE A 204 -15.49 -3.71 36.11
C PHE A 204 -14.50 -4.88 36.31
N ASP A 205 -14.14 -5.11 37.56
CA ASP A 205 -12.90 -5.71 38.00
C ASP A 205 -13.25 -6.58 39.20
N VAL A 206 -12.87 -7.83 39.06
CA VAL A 206 -12.80 -8.88 40.08
C VAL A 206 -14.10 -9.61 40.45
N GLU A 207 -15.32 -9.11 40.23
CA GLU A 207 -16.55 -9.91 40.53
C GLU A 207 -17.16 -10.64 39.33
N PHE A 208 -16.88 -10.19 38.09
CA PHE A 208 -17.23 -10.94 36.87
C PHE A 208 -16.39 -12.20 36.62
N THR A 209 -15.29 -12.36 37.36
CA THR A 209 -14.34 -13.46 37.20
C THR A 209 -14.75 -14.76 37.90
N SER A 210 -15.89 -14.77 38.59
CA SER A 210 -16.37 -15.93 39.35
C SER A 210 -16.78 -17.12 38.45
N ASN A 211 -17.05 -16.86 37.16
CA ASN A 211 -17.56 -17.86 36.22
C ASN A 211 -16.60 -18.13 35.04
N GLY A 212 -15.42 -17.52 35.04
CA GLY A 212 -14.39 -17.77 34.03
C GLY A 212 -14.38 -16.82 32.82
N HIS A 213 -13.29 -16.06 32.75
CA HIS A 213 -12.59 -15.62 31.54
C HIS A 213 -13.16 -14.42 30.75
N TRP A 214 -13.39 -13.28 31.40
CA TRP A 214 -13.32 -11.98 30.69
C TRP A 214 -11.95 -11.36 30.95
N LYS A 215 -11.10 -11.30 29.92
CA LYS A 215 -9.77 -10.71 29.97
C LYS A 215 -9.79 -9.35 29.27
N LYS A 216 -9.41 -8.28 29.97
CA LYS A 216 -9.24 -6.97 29.36
C LYS A 216 -8.09 -7.00 28.35
N SER A 217 -8.35 -6.57 27.11
CA SER A 217 -7.35 -6.49 26.03
C SER A 217 -6.71 -5.10 26.00
N PHE A 218 -7.50 -4.04 25.79
CA PHE A 218 -7.01 -2.66 25.80
C PHE A 218 -8.17 -1.67 26.06
N THR A 219 -7.84 -0.39 26.21
CA THR A 219 -8.80 0.71 26.37
C THR A 219 -8.48 1.80 25.35
N ASP A 220 -9.50 2.32 24.68
CA ASP A 220 -9.40 3.44 23.75
C ASP A 220 -10.63 4.35 23.93
N ASN A 221 -10.42 5.66 24.05
CA ASN A 221 -11.47 6.69 24.17
C ASN A 221 -12.66 6.27 25.07
N GLU A 222 -12.39 5.96 26.35
CA GLU A 222 -13.39 5.56 27.36
C GLU A 222 -14.12 4.23 27.07
N THR A 223 -13.71 3.52 26.03
CA THR A 223 -14.21 2.21 25.64
C THR A 223 -13.21 1.13 25.99
N VAL A 224 -13.66 0.07 26.66
CA VAL A 224 -12.83 -1.05 27.08
C VAL A 224 -13.16 -2.28 26.25
N TYR A 225 -12.11 -2.92 25.74
CA TYR A 225 -12.22 -4.10 24.89
C TYR A 225 -11.88 -5.34 25.72
N TYR A 226 -12.79 -6.31 25.72
CA TYR A 226 -12.64 -7.55 26.47
C TYR A 226 -12.62 -8.78 25.54
N LYS A 227 -11.85 -9.77 25.96
CA LYS A 227 -11.86 -11.13 25.44
C LYS A 227 -12.66 -12.02 26.38
N ASN A 228 -13.76 -12.58 25.90
CA ASN A 228 -14.57 -13.54 26.64
C ASN A 228 -14.58 -14.90 25.94
N ARG A 229 -15.19 -15.91 26.58
CA ARG A 229 -15.28 -17.28 26.04
C ARG A 229 -15.78 -17.31 24.59
N TYR A 230 -16.84 -16.57 24.26
CA TYR A 230 -17.40 -16.52 22.91
C TYR A 230 -16.41 -15.93 21.89
N MET A 231 -15.69 -14.87 22.29
CA MET A 231 -14.68 -14.24 21.43
C MET A 231 -13.42 -15.10 21.29
N THR A 232 -13.12 -15.95 22.26
CA THR A 232 -12.04 -16.95 22.17
C THR A 232 -12.44 -18.09 21.24
N ASP A 233 -13.66 -18.62 21.38
CA ASP A 233 -14.18 -19.67 20.49
C ASP A 233 -14.20 -19.19 19.02
N LEU A 234 -14.59 -17.92 18.79
CA LEU A 234 -14.55 -17.33 17.45
C LEU A 234 -13.12 -17.14 16.93
N ASP A 235 -12.15 -16.84 17.79
CA ASP A 235 -10.73 -16.77 17.39
C ASP A 235 -10.19 -18.13 16.96
N ASP A 236 -10.54 -19.18 17.69
CA ASP A 236 -10.08 -20.54 17.40
C ASP A 236 -10.63 -21.05 16.06
N GLU A 237 -11.86 -20.66 15.70
CA GLU A 237 -12.50 -21.08 14.45
C GLU A 237 -12.20 -20.15 13.26
N PHE A 238 -12.14 -18.83 13.48
CA PHE A 238 -12.10 -17.82 12.40
C PHE A 238 -10.89 -16.87 12.47
N GLY A 239 -10.05 -16.94 13.50
CA GLY A 239 -8.96 -15.98 13.74
C GLY A 239 -7.93 -15.88 12.62
N ASP A 240 -7.69 -16.98 11.91
CA ASP A 240 -6.73 -17.03 10.81
C ASP A 240 -7.28 -16.50 9.47
N ILE A 241 -8.58 -16.21 9.36
CA ILE A 241 -9.21 -15.86 8.07
C ILE A 241 -8.57 -14.62 7.45
N TYR A 242 -8.28 -13.59 8.24
CA TYR A 242 -7.65 -12.38 7.71
C TYR A 242 -6.23 -12.63 7.20
N SER A 243 -5.46 -13.46 7.93
CA SER A 243 -4.11 -13.88 7.54
C SER A 243 -4.14 -14.72 6.26
N GLN A 244 -5.13 -15.61 6.11
CA GLN A 244 -5.30 -16.43 4.92
C GLN A 244 -5.73 -15.60 3.70
N ILE A 245 -6.65 -14.63 3.87
CA ILE A 245 -7.03 -13.68 2.81
C ILE A 245 -5.81 -12.86 2.39
N SER A 246 -5.12 -12.23 3.34
CA SER A 246 -3.94 -11.41 3.03
C SER A 246 -2.79 -12.21 2.41
N GLY A 247 -2.58 -13.44 2.88
CA GLY A 247 -1.60 -14.38 2.35
C GLY A 247 -1.92 -14.77 0.91
N ARG A 248 -3.15 -15.20 0.63
CA ARG A 248 -3.56 -15.63 -0.72
C ARG A 248 -3.56 -14.48 -1.73
N THR A 249 -4.01 -13.29 -1.33
CA THR A 249 -3.88 -12.08 -2.18
C THR A 249 -2.42 -11.77 -2.51
N ARG A 250 -1.46 -12.08 -1.62
CA ARG A 250 -0.02 -11.91 -1.88
C ARG A 250 0.58 -13.00 -2.75
N VAL A 251 0.09 -14.25 -2.65
CA VAL A 251 0.57 -15.40 -3.43
C VAL A 251 0.16 -15.31 -4.91
N VAL A 252 -0.87 -14.53 -5.24
CA VAL A 252 -1.22 -14.20 -6.64
C VAL A 252 -0.17 -13.28 -7.31
N ARG A 253 0.86 -12.80 -6.58
CA ARG A 253 2.07 -12.31 -7.25
C ARG A 253 2.71 -13.47 -8.01
N PRO A 254 2.94 -13.35 -9.33
CA PRO A 254 3.61 -14.41 -10.07
C PRO A 254 4.89 -14.76 -9.33
N SER A 255 5.05 -16.04 -9.02
CA SER A 255 6.26 -16.56 -8.42
C SER A 255 7.42 -16.12 -9.30
N SER A 256 8.27 -15.24 -8.77
CA SER A 256 9.51 -14.83 -9.40
C SER A 256 10.47 -16.02 -9.41
N GLN A 257 10.20 -17.00 -10.25
CA GLN A 257 11.15 -17.96 -10.76
C GLN A 257 11.36 -17.62 -12.23
N ILE A 258 12.10 -16.54 -12.44
CA ILE A 258 12.83 -16.33 -13.69
C ILE A 258 14.28 -16.26 -13.24
N TYR A 259 14.96 -17.40 -13.39
CA TYR A 259 16.42 -17.50 -13.34
C TYR A 259 17.00 -16.94 -14.64
#